data_AF-A0A327TT53-F1
#
_entry.id   AF-A0A327TT53-F1
#
_cell.length_a   1.000
_cell.length_b   1.000
_cell.length_c   1.000
_cell.angle_alpha   90.00
_cell.angle_beta   90.00
_cell.angle_gamma   90.00
#
_symmetry.space_group_name_H-M   'P 1'
#
loop_
_entity.id
_entity.type
_entity.pdbx_description
1 polymer ?
#
loop_
_entity_poly.entity_id
_entity_poly.type
_entity_poly.pdbx_seq_one_letter_code
_entity_poly.pdbx_strand_id
1 'polypeptide(L)'
;MPAQQLPTPESRLAAVKRDLALPLVVAICGSTRFMDTMTEADLQETAAGRIVIRSGCNMKEPHALWADPVAAEGLKERLDDLHRAKIRPVRQGTVQGVQA
;
A
#
# COMPACT_ATOMS: atom_id res chain seq x y z
N MET A 1 27.40 13.89 29.83
CA MET A 1 27.16 13.94 28.37
C MET A 1 25.97 13.05 28.07
N PRO A 2 24.81 13.55 27.62
CA PRO A 2 23.72 12.67 27.26
C PRO A 2 24.13 11.83 26.05
N ALA A 3 23.87 10.52 26.10
CA ALA A 3 24.14 9.62 24.99
C ALA A 3 23.27 10.02 23.79
N GLN A 4 23.89 10.25 22.63
CA GLN A 4 23.14 10.48 21.39
C GLN A 4 22.41 9.18 21.02
N GLN A 5 21.09 9.23 21.04
CA GLN A 5 20.25 8.10 20.65
C GLN A 5 20.34 7.89 19.13
N LEU A 6 20.69 6.67 18.72
CA LEU A 6 20.73 6.31 17.31
C LEU A 6 19.33 6.42 16.69
N PRO A 7 19.19 7.01 15.49
CA PRO A 7 17.90 7.11 14.82
C PRO A 7 17.35 5.72 14.50
N THR A 8 16.06 5.51 14.77
CA THR A 8 15.35 4.28 14.40
C THR A 8 15.35 4.07 12.88
N PRO A 9 15.15 2.83 12.38
CA PRO A 9 15.05 2.58 10.95
C PRO A 9 14.02 3.45 10.24
N GLU A 10 12.87 3.73 10.87
CA GLU A 10 11.80 4.57 10.32
C GLU A 10 12.24 6.02 10.19
N SER A 11 12.90 6.59 11.21
CA SER A 11 13.35 7.99 11.15
C SER A 11 14.49 8.17 10.15
N ARG A 12 15.37 7.17 10.01
CA ARG A 12 16.38 7.13 8.96
C ARG A 12 15.75 7.08 7.56
N LEU A 13 14.75 6.22 7.36
CA LEU A 13 14.01 6.16 6.09
C LEU A 13 13.31 7.50 5.77
N ALA A 14 12.74 8.17 6.78
CA ALA A 14 12.15 9.50 6.65
C ALA A 14 13.14 10.53 6.12
N ALA A 15 14.33 10.55 6.71
CA ALA A 15 15.39 11.48 6.36
C ALA A 15 15.82 11.24 4.91
N VAL A 16 16.12 9.99 4.54
CA VAL A 16 16.51 9.63 3.17
C VAL A 16 15.43 10.01 2.15
N LYS A 17 14.15 9.76 2.45
CA LYS A 17 13.04 10.16 1.56
C LYS A 17 12.99 11.68 1.35
N ARG A 18 13.22 12.47 2.40
CA ARG A 18 13.28 13.94 2.31
C ARG A 18 14.51 14.42 1.54
N ASP A 19 15.68 13.83 1.81
CA ASP A 19 16.95 14.19 1.16
C ASP A 19 16.91 13.90 -0.35
N LEU A 20 16.21 12.84 -0.75
CA LEU A 20 15.95 12.50 -2.15
C LEU A 20 14.78 13.28 -2.77
N ALA A 21 14.12 14.15 -2.00
CA ALA A 21 12.91 14.88 -2.41
C ALA A 21 11.84 13.96 -3.04
N LEU A 22 11.69 12.74 -2.50
CA LEU A 22 10.71 11.80 -3.04
C LEU A 22 9.28 12.33 -2.78
N PRO A 23 8.36 12.19 -3.76
CA PRO A 23 6.96 12.50 -3.52
C PRO A 23 6.38 11.67 -2.37
N LEU A 24 5.32 12.18 -1.76
CA LEU A 24 4.62 11.47 -0.70
C LEU A 24 4.12 10.12 -1.23
N VAL A 25 4.39 9.05 -0.49
CA VAL A 25 3.82 7.73 -0.77
C VAL A 25 2.54 7.58 0.04
N VAL A 26 1.44 7.20 -0.62
CA VAL A 26 0.11 6.99 -0.03
C VAL A 26 -0.32 5.55 -0.27
N ALA A 27 -0.89 4.91 0.76
CA ALA A 27 -1.44 3.58 0.66
C ALA A 27 -2.97 3.67 0.67
N ILE A 28 -3.61 3.12 -0.36
CA ILE A 28 -5.06 2.95 -0.41
C ILE A 28 -5.37 1.52 0.01
N CYS A 29 -6.18 1.40 1.06
CA CYS A 29 -6.54 0.12 1.67
C CYS A 29 -8.05 0.05 1.85
N GLY A 30 -8.63 -1.11 1.56
CA GLY A 30 -10.07 -1.30 1.59
C GLY A 30 -10.47 -2.68 1.09
N SER A 31 -11.74 -3.02 1.27
CA SER A 31 -12.30 -4.26 0.72
C SER A 31 -12.29 -4.21 -0.81
N THR A 32 -12.05 -5.35 -1.46
CA THR A 32 -12.13 -5.50 -2.92
C THR A 32 -13.55 -5.27 -3.48
N ARG A 33 -14.57 -5.12 -2.63
CA ARG A 33 -15.91 -4.66 -3.06
C ARG A 33 -15.96 -3.16 -3.42
N PHE A 34 -14.94 -2.38 -3.07
CA PHE A 34 -14.87 -0.95 -3.34
C PHE A 34 -13.77 -0.60 -4.35
N MET A 35 -13.49 -1.49 -5.30
CA MET A 35 -12.40 -1.32 -6.26
C MET A 35 -12.56 -0.05 -7.11
N ASP A 36 -13.79 0.32 -7.49
CA ASP A 36 -14.05 1.53 -8.27
C ASP A 36 -13.74 2.78 -7.46
N THR A 37 -14.22 2.85 -6.22
CA THR A 37 -13.91 3.95 -5.29
C THR A 37 -12.41 4.04 -4.99
N MET A 38 -11.73 2.91 -4.83
CA MET A 38 -10.28 2.88 -4.67
C MET A 38 -9.53 3.31 -5.93
N THR A 39 -10.10 3.11 -7.12
CA THR A 39 -9.54 3.56 -8.40
C THR A 39 -9.71 5.06 -8.56
N GLU A 40 -10.85 5.62 -8.16
CA GLU A 40 -11.05 7.07 -8.14
C GLU A 40 -10.09 7.74 -7.14
N ALA A 41 -9.96 7.20 -5.93
CA ALA A 41 -9.00 7.72 -4.95
C ALA A 41 -7.55 7.66 -5.48
N ASP A 42 -7.17 6.60 -6.17
CA ASP A 42 -5.86 6.49 -6.84
C ASP A 42 -5.65 7.61 -7.87
N LEU A 43 -6.66 7.87 -8.72
CA LEU A 43 -6.62 8.96 -9.69
C LEU A 43 -6.40 10.32 -9.01
N GLN A 44 -7.14 10.62 -7.93
CA GLN A 44 -7.04 11.88 -7.21
C GLN A 44 -5.67 12.07 -6.53
N GLU A 45 -5.16 11.03 -5.87
CA GLU A 45 -3.86 11.06 -5.20
C GLU A 45 -2.71 11.18 -6.20
N THR A 46 -2.80 10.47 -7.33
CA THR A 46 -1.83 10.56 -8.43
C THR A 46 -1.86 11.95 -9.07
N ALA A 47 -3.04 12.51 -9.33
CA ALA A 47 -3.19 13.88 -9.85
C ALA A 47 -2.60 14.94 -8.90
N ALA A 48 -2.61 14.67 -7.58
CA ALA A 48 -1.95 15.48 -6.56
C ALA A 48 -0.41 15.28 -6.49
N GLY A 49 0.18 14.50 -7.40
CA GLY A 49 1.62 14.29 -7.49
C GLY A 49 2.17 13.30 -6.46
N ARG A 50 1.34 12.40 -5.93
CA ARG A 50 1.73 11.41 -4.91
C ARG A 50 1.99 10.05 -5.56
N ILE A 51 2.82 9.23 -4.91
CA ILE A 51 3.02 7.83 -5.28
C ILE A 51 1.96 6.99 -4.58
N VAL A 52 1.13 6.28 -5.33
CA VAL A 52 0.04 5.48 -4.77
C VAL A 52 0.41 4.00 -4.72
N ILE A 53 0.17 3.37 -3.58
CA ILE A 53 0.25 1.92 -3.39
C ILE A 53 -1.14 1.39 -3.04
N ARG A 54 -1.79 0.70 -3.97
CA ARG A 54 -3.12 0.09 -3.76
C ARG A 54 -3.13 -1.39 -4.07
N SER A 55 -4.16 -2.09 -3.62
CA SER A 55 -4.41 -3.45 -4.07
C SER A 55 -5.12 -3.44 -5.42
N GLY A 56 -4.43 -3.92 -6.45
CA GLY A 56 -4.99 -4.04 -7.81
C GLY A 56 -5.52 -5.43 -8.16
N CYS A 57 -5.28 -6.45 -7.34
CA CYS A 57 -5.70 -7.82 -7.63
C CYS A 57 -7.17 -8.05 -7.23
N ASN A 58 -8.04 -8.27 -8.22
CA ASN A 58 -9.42 -8.69 -8.02
C ASN A 58 -9.56 -10.19 -8.33
N MET A 59 -9.40 -11.05 -7.32
CA MET A 59 -9.53 -12.51 -7.49
C MET A 59 -10.96 -12.98 -7.83
N LYS A 60 -11.95 -12.07 -7.83
CA LYS A 60 -13.32 -12.39 -8.27
C LYS A 60 -13.45 -12.46 -9.79
N GLU A 61 -12.55 -11.81 -10.51
CA GLU A 61 -12.49 -11.89 -11.97
C GLU A 61 -11.74 -13.16 -12.39
N PRO A 62 -12.14 -13.85 -13.46
CA PRO A 62 -11.42 -15.02 -13.94
C PRO A 62 -9.98 -14.68 -14.37
N HIS A 63 -9.01 -15.48 -13.95
CA HIS A 63 -7.62 -15.34 -14.40
C HIS A 63 -6.84 -16.65 -14.27
N ALA A 64 -5.86 -16.86 -15.15
CA ALA A 64 -5.06 -18.09 -15.18
C ALA A 64 -4.29 -18.34 -13.87
N LEU A 65 -3.90 -17.29 -13.14
CA LEU A 65 -3.16 -17.38 -11.87
C LEU A 65 -3.97 -18.00 -10.72
N TRP A 66 -5.31 -18.06 -10.82
CA TRP A 66 -6.19 -18.64 -9.79
C TRP A 66 -7.32 -19.47 -10.41
N ALA A 67 -7.07 -20.06 -11.59
CA ALA A 67 -8.01 -20.95 -12.24
C ALA A 67 -8.15 -22.31 -11.51
N ASP A 68 -7.06 -22.79 -10.91
CA ASP A 68 -7.08 -23.95 -10.02
C ASP A 68 -7.48 -23.53 -8.60
N PRO A 69 -8.54 -24.11 -8.00
CA PRO A 69 -9.03 -23.71 -6.68
C PRO A 69 -8.01 -23.88 -5.55
N VAL A 70 -7.15 -24.91 -5.61
CA VAL A 70 -6.14 -25.16 -4.57
C VAL A 70 -5.03 -24.11 -4.66
N ALA A 71 -4.54 -23.83 -5.85
CA ALA A 71 -3.58 -22.75 -6.09
C ALA A 71 -4.16 -21.36 -5.75
N ALA A 72 -5.46 -21.15 -5.99
CA ALA A 72 -6.17 -19.92 -5.66
C ALA A 72 -6.15 -19.62 -4.16
N GLU A 73 -6.39 -20.61 -3.30
CA GLU A 73 -6.38 -20.40 -1.85
C GLU A 73 -5.00 -19.97 -1.34
N GLY A 74 -3.95 -20.68 -1.76
CA GLY A 74 -2.57 -20.33 -1.40
C GLY A 74 -2.09 -18.99 -2.01
N LEU A 75 -2.67 -18.56 -3.14
CA LEU A 75 -2.44 -17.22 -3.67
C LEU A 75 -3.16 -16.15 -2.83
N LYS A 76 -4.41 -16.41 -2.44
CA LYS A 76 -5.22 -15.49 -1.65
C LYS A 76 -4.54 -15.14 -0.33
N GLU A 77 -4.04 -16.14 0.41
CA GLU A 77 -3.32 -15.91 1.67
C GLU A 77 -2.11 -14.98 1.49
N ARG A 78 -1.29 -15.24 0.48
CA ARG A 78 -0.12 -14.39 0.16
C ARG A 78 -0.52 -12.97 -0.22
N LEU A 79 -1.61 -12.80 -0.97
CA LEU A 79 -2.13 -11.49 -1.34
C LEU A 79 -2.70 -10.74 -0.13
N ASP A 80 -3.35 -11.43 0.81
CA ASP A 80 -3.85 -10.83 2.06
C ASP A 80 -2.69 -10.34 2.95
N ASP A 81 -1.60 -11.10 3.02
CA ASP A 81 -0.38 -10.69 3.73
C ASP A 81 0.27 -9.45 3.08
N LEU A 82 0.42 -9.45 1.75
CA LEU A 82 0.91 -8.29 1.01
C LEU A 82 -0.01 -7.07 1.16
N HIS A 83 -1.33 -7.28 1.19
CA HIS A 83 -2.31 -6.22 1.38
C HIS A 83 -2.08 -5.45 2.68
N ARG A 84 -1.72 -6.15 3.76
CA ARG A 84 -1.39 -5.54 5.06
C ARG A 84 0.02 -4.94 5.06
N ALA A 85 0.99 -5.64 4.46
CA ALA A 85 2.38 -5.21 4.45
C ALA A 85 2.60 -3.88 3.72
N LYS A 86 1.82 -3.60 2.67
CA LYS A 86 1.93 -2.38 1.84
C LYS A 86 1.77 -1.07 2.63
N ILE A 87 1.14 -1.11 3.81
CA ILE A 87 0.93 0.07 4.67
C ILE A 87 2.22 0.46 5.41
N ARG A 88 3.08 -0.51 5.74
CA ARG A 88 4.32 -0.29 6.51
C ARG A 88 5.27 0.74 5.87
N PRO A 89 5.59 0.69 4.55
CA PRO A 89 6.45 1.68 3.92
C PRO A 89 5.83 3.09 3.87
N VAL A 90 4.53 3.20 4.14
CA VAL A 90 3.75 4.45 4.10
C VAL A 90 3.53 5.05 5.49
N ARG A 91 4.00 4.46 6.60
CA ARG A 91 3.73 4.94 7.98
C ARG A 91 4.19 6.38 8.32
N GLN A 92 4.74 7.13 7.36
CA GLN A 92 5.00 8.58 7.43
C GLN A 92 4.15 9.42 6.45
N GLY A 93 3.11 8.84 5.87
CA GLY A 93 2.16 9.42 4.92
C GLY A 93 0.75 8.87 5.11
N THR A 94 -0.22 9.52 4.46
CA THR A 94 -1.66 9.23 4.63
C THR A 94 -1.99 7.79 4.20
N VAL A 95 -2.76 7.09 5.03
CA VAL A 95 -3.45 5.85 4.65
C VAL A 95 -4.91 6.19 4.46
N GLN A 96 -5.42 6.03 3.24
CA GLN A 96 -6.82 6.33 2.95
C GLN A 96 -7.62 5.03 3.00
N GLY A 97 -8.45 4.94 4.04
CA GLY A 97 -9.43 3.86 4.18
C GLY A 97 -10.66 4.19 3.34
N VAL A 98 -10.98 3.33 2.38
CA VAL A 98 -12.23 3.44 1.63
C VAL A 98 -13.31 2.62 2.36
N GLN A 99 -14.27 3.31 2.96
CA GLN A 99 -15.50 2.76 3.52
C GLN A 99 -16.69 3.48 2.90
N ALA A 100 -17.83 2.78 2.82
CA ALA A 100 -19.10 3.34 2.34
C ALA A 100 -19.65 4.38 3.32
#